data_AF-A0A7V1MJG1-F1
#
_entry.id   AF-A0A7V1MJG1-F1
#
_cell.length_a   1.000
_cell.length_b   1.000
_cell.length_c   1.000
_cell.angle_alpha   90.00
_cell.angle_beta   90.00
_cell.angle_gamma   90.00
#
_symmetry.space_group_name_H-M   'P 1'
#
loop_
_entity.id
_entity.type
_entity.pdbx_description
1 polymer ?
#
loop_
_entity_poly.entity_id
_entity_poly.type
_entity_poly.pdbx_seq_one_letter_code
_entity_poly.pdbx_strand_id
1 'polypeptide(L)' 'MNITYNIYCDESCHLEKDHIDVMVIGGIWCPKNEVRNTSVTIRNIKEKHNLSRDNFEIK' A
#
# COMPACT_ATOMS: atom_id res chain seq x y z
N MET A 1 -15.98 -3.31 -22.79
CA MET A 1 -15.60 -2.33 -21.75
C MET A 1 -14.29 -2.80 -21.15
N ASN A 2 -13.28 -1.94 -21.11
CA ASN A 2 -11.99 -2.28 -20.49
C ASN A 2 -11.95 -1.74 -19.06
N ILE A 3 -11.53 -2.58 -18.13
CA ILE A 3 -11.28 -2.19 -16.73
C ILE A 3 -9.79 -1.93 -16.58
N THR A 4 -9.42 -0.77 -16.04
CA THR A 4 -8.02 -0.44 -15.73
C THR A 4 -7.73 -0.82 -14.29
N TYR A 5 -6.59 -1.45 -14.05
CA TYR A 5 -6.13 -1.82 -12.72
C TYR A 5 -4.84 -1.05 -12.37
N ASN A 6 -4.76 -0.60 -11.12
CA ASN A 6 -3.51 -0.15 -10.53
C ASN A 6 -2.88 -1.35 -9.82
N ILE A 7 -1.58 -1.55 -10.04
CA ILE A 7 -0.78 -2.56 -9.34
C ILE A 7 0.16 -1.80 -8.40
N TYR A 8 0.17 -2.19 -7.13
CA TYR A 8 0.98 -1.61 -6.07
C TYR A 8 1.97 -2.68 -5.63
N CYS A 9 3.25 -2.40 -5.79
CA CYS A 9 4.32 -3.32 -5.44
C CYS A 9 5.12 -2.77 -4.26
N ASP A 10 5.61 -3.66 -3.42
CA ASP A 10 6.53 -3.35 -2.35
C ASP A 10 7.62 -4.42 -2.30
N GLU A 11 8.83 -4.02 -1.99
CA GLU A 11 9.97 -4.92 -1.86
C GLU A 11 10.07 -5.46 -0.44
N SER A 12 10.55 -6.70 -0.29
CA SER A 12 11.04 -7.16 0.99
C SER A 12 12.19 -6.24 1.41
N CYS A 13 12.15 -5.76 2.65
CA CYS A 13 13.08 -4.79 3.19
C CYS A 13 14.51 -5.36 3.23
N HIS A 14 15.22 -5.21 2.11
CA HIS A 14 16.63 -5.56 1.96
C HIS A 14 17.44 -4.30 2.14
N LEU A 15 18.16 -4.20 3.25
CA LEU A 15 19.02 -3.06 3.50
C LEU A 15 20.31 -3.26 2.74
N GLU A 16 20.84 -2.20 2.13
CA GLU A 16 22.18 -2.24 1.57
C GLU A 16 23.16 -2.72 2.67
N LYS A 17 23.74 -3.92 2.48
CA LYS A 17 24.64 -4.66 3.40
C LYS A 17 23.99 -5.54 4.49
N ASP A 18 22.77 -6.05 4.29
CA ASP A 18 22.18 -7.02 5.23
C ASP A 18 22.67 -8.48 5.07
N HIS A 19 23.56 -8.75 4.11
CA HIS A 19 24.16 -10.06 3.82
C HIS A 19 23.20 -11.17 3.40
N ILE A 20 21.99 -10.83 2.98
CA ILE A 20 21.05 -11.80 2.41
C ILE A 20 21.03 -11.58 0.88
N ASP A 21 21.05 -12.65 0.09
CA ASP A 21 21.14 -12.54 -1.38
C ASP A 21 19.77 -12.57 -2.09
N VAL A 22 18.68 -12.70 -1.33
CA VAL A 22 17.34 -12.94 -1.87
C VAL A 22 16.42 -11.77 -1.52
N MET A 23 15.85 -11.15 -2.56
CA MET A 23 14.83 -10.11 -2.45
C MET A 23 13.51 -10.63 -3.04
N VAL A 24 12.40 -10.34 -2.37
CA VAL A 24 11.04 -10.65 -2.83
C VAL A 24 10.33 -9.36 -3.18
N ILE A 25 9.58 -9.33 -4.28
CA ILE A 25 8.65 -8.24 -4.61
C ILE A 25 7.24 -8.76 -4.41
N GLY A 26 6.52 -8.17 -3.45
CA GLY A 26 5.10 -8.38 -3.24
C GLY A 26 4.28 -7.40 -4.09
N GLY A 27 3.08 -7.80 -4.49
CA GLY A 27 2.18 -6.92 -5.23
C GLY A 27 0.71 -7.20 -4.97
N ILE A 28 -0.09 -6.14 -4.88
CA ILE A 28 -1.55 -6.18 -4.85
C ILE A 28 -2.12 -5.31 -5.96
N TRP A 29 -3.38 -5.52 -6.33
CA TRP A 29 -4.03 -4.77 -7.39
C TRP A 29 -5.39 -4.22 -6.95
N CYS A 30 -5.81 -3.12 -7.58
CA CYS A 30 -7.11 -2.51 -7.35
C CYS A 30 -7.67 -1.93 -8.67
N PRO A 31 -8.96 -2.16 -9.00
CA PRO A 31 -9.62 -1.46 -10.09
C PRO A 31 -9.50 0.06 -9.91
N LYS A 32 -9.11 0.78 -10.96
CA LYS A 32 -8.81 2.22 -10.90
C LYS A 32 -9.99 3.06 -10.38
N ASN A 33 -11.22 2.65 -10.68
CA ASN A 33 -12.44 3.32 -10.20
C ASN A 33 -12.66 3.16 -8.69
N GLU A 34 -12.16 2.08 -8.08
CA GLU A 34 -12.35 1.79 -6.65
C GLU A 34 -11.29 2.48 -5.76
N VAL A 35 -10.15 2.88 -6.34
CA VAL A 35 -9.00 3.46 -5.60
C VAL A 35 -9.39 4.59 -4.66
N ARG A 36 -10.26 5.51 -5.11
CA ARG A 36 -10.71 6.64 -4.30
C ARG A 36 -11.51 6.17 -3.08
N ASN A 37 -12.45 5.25 -3.30
CA ASN A 37 -13.30 4.71 -2.26
C ASN A 37 -12.44 3.97 -1.21
N THR A 38 -11.58 3.06 -1.66
CA THR A 38 -10.64 2.34 -0.79
C THR A 38 -9.77 3.30 0.02
N SER A 39 -9.23 4.36 -0.60
CA SER A 39 -8.40 5.36 0.09
C SER A 39 -9.16 6.14 1.16
N VAL A 40 -10.45 6.42 0.96
CA VAL A 40 -11.31 7.07 1.97
C VAL A 40 -11.61 6.10 3.11
N THR A 41 -11.95 4.85 2.81
CA THR A 41 -12.18 3.81 3.82
C THR A 41 -10.95 3.61 4.71
N ILE A 42 -9.74 3.55 4.14
CA ILE A 42 -8.50 3.45 4.91
C ILE A 42 -8.33 4.64 5.87
N ARG A 43 -8.59 5.87 5.40
CA ARG A 43 -8.54 7.08 6.25
C ARG A 43 -9.54 7.01 7.41
N ASN A 44 -10.77 6.58 7.13
CA ASN A 44 -11.80 6.42 8.17
C ASN A 44 -11.40 5.37 9.21
N ILE A 45 -10.72 4.28 8.79
CA ILE A 45 -10.18 3.28 9.72
C ILE A 45 -9.10 3.92 10.61
N LYS A 46 -8.16 4.69 10.03
CA LYS A 46 -7.13 5.41 10.81
C LYS A 46 -7.75 6.32 11.86
N GLU A 47 -8.73 7.14 11.47
CA GLU A 47 -9.45 8.04 12.38
C GLU A 47 -10.18 7.29 13.50
N LYS A 48 -10.84 6.17 13.16
CA LYS A 48 -11.51 5.30 14.15
C LYS A 48 -10.55 4.79 15.23
N HIS A 49 -9.27 4.63 14.91
CA HIS A 49 -8.22 4.19 15.82
C HIS A 49 -7.40 5.35 16.41
N ASN A 50 -7.89 6.59 16.33
CA ASN A 50 -7.21 7.81 16.79
C ASN A 50 -5.83 8.05 16.14
N LEU A 51 -5.64 7.55 14.92
CA LEU A 51 -4.43 7.78 14.12
C LEU A 51 -4.63 8.98 13.21
N SER A 52 -3.54 9.69 12.92
CA SER A 52 -3.58 10.86 12.04
C SER A 52 -4.11 10.48 10.66
N ARG A 53 -5.07 11.25 10.15
CA ARG A 53 -5.62 11.07 8.80
C ARG A 53 -4.54 11.30 7.73
N ASP A 54 -3.70 12.31 7.95
CA ASP A 54 -2.82 12.88 6.93
C ASP A 54 -1.34 12.58 7.17
N ASN A 55 -0.93 12.44 8.44
CA ASN A 55 0.48 12.27 8.82
C ASN A 55 0.78 10.89 9.42
N PHE A 56 -0.12 9.91 9.25
CA PHE A 56 0.13 8.53 9.69
C PHE A 56 0.63 7.69 8.52
N GLU A 57 1.95 7.54 8.48
CA GLU A 57 2.64 6.59 7.62
C GLU A 57 2.69 5.23 8.32
N ILE A 58 2.19 4.19 7.67
CA ILE A 58 2.42 2.80 8.09
C ILE A 58 3.75 2.43 7.47
N LYS A 59 4.77 2.21 8.32
CA LYS A 59 6.00 1.53 7.91
C LYS A 59 5.81 0.03 8.01
#